data_AF-A0A959GFG3-F1
#
_entry.id   AF-A0A959GFG3-F1
#
_cell.length_a   1.000
_cell.length_b   1.000
_cell.length_c   1.000
_cell.angle_alpha   90.00
_cell.angle_beta   90.00
_cell.angle_gamma   90.00
#
_symmetry.space_group_name_H-M   'P 1'
#
loop_
_entity.id
_entity.type
_entity.pdbx_description
1 polymer ?
#
loop_
_entity_poly.entity_id
_entity_poly.type
_entity_poly.pdbx_seq_one_letter_code
_entity_poly.pdbx_strand_id
1 'polypeptide(L)'
;PLQPNPNNDANIKTANRYLESGYVPLPHFFRRGGKSISWYRSPMIPGHKPASALPADTFPASCADALLMYDEQYGMFDVSYAAAWELGRLMALKNKGVSTSLYRWKRLHSNQLKLAEQQEMHPHLPFHQPVSEAPALPEEVEKWFSALGLLKGLPFNYLAPDERMLPKESFRFFQLDPDWISCLIDGAFSVGRVTAADAAADQKLHQDHVAGKQPSVVSGFLLRSYVVKGWPKLQVDGYKQVASDEAGMDSNKLKILRMERLSPNVLLCLFEGDVVAVDIHQKPEMLHLGFDIPKPQTPDRYTKALRDAEGLDKDPSNNNKPWATEIVDSSDWDPQSRVVHVSHLYKDINNKKSRLKFKGQLTSAQFALSMVEGVQKVRFVRTGA
;
A
#
# COMPACT_ATOMS: atom_id res chain seq x y z
N PRO A 1 -7.95 -7.91 -8.57
CA PRO A 1 -9.16 -8.65 -9.00
C PRO A 1 -8.79 -10.07 -9.44
N LEU A 2 -9.77 -10.96 -9.48
CA LEU A 2 -9.68 -12.23 -10.21
C LEU A 2 -9.97 -11.97 -11.70
N GLN A 3 -9.61 -12.91 -12.59
CA GLN A 3 -9.90 -12.75 -14.02
C GLN A 3 -11.39 -13.06 -14.29
N PRO A 4 -12.13 -12.19 -15.00
CA PRO A 4 -13.52 -12.42 -15.36
C PRO A 4 -13.66 -13.52 -16.41
N ASN A 5 -14.80 -14.21 -16.39
CA ASN A 5 -15.19 -15.19 -17.40
C ASN A 5 -15.78 -14.46 -18.62
N PRO A 6 -15.27 -14.67 -19.86
CA PRO A 6 -15.73 -13.93 -21.05
C PRO A 6 -17.16 -14.29 -21.52
N ASN A 7 -17.83 -15.26 -20.91
CA ASN A 7 -19.20 -15.62 -21.29
C ASN A 7 -20.21 -14.50 -20.97
N ASN A 8 -21.16 -14.28 -21.88
CA ASN A 8 -21.98 -13.07 -21.98
C ASN A 8 -23.31 -13.14 -21.18
N ASP A 9 -23.54 -14.23 -20.45
CA ASP A 9 -24.68 -14.46 -19.55
C ASP A 9 -24.78 -13.38 -18.45
N ALA A 10 -26.00 -12.99 -18.08
CA ALA A 10 -26.29 -11.99 -17.06
C ALA A 10 -25.74 -12.40 -15.69
N ASN A 11 -25.88 -13.67 -15.30
CA ASN A 11 -25.36 -14.18 -14.02
C ASN A 11 -23.82 -14.11 -13.98
N ILE A 12 -23.17 -14.44 -15.09
CA ILE A 12 -21.71 -14.41 -15.23
C ILE A 12 -21.20 -12.97 -15.21
N LYS A 13 -21.89 -12.02 -15.86
CA LYS A 13 -21.57 -10.58 -15.78
C LYS A 13 -21.62 -10.02 -14.36
N THR A 14 -22.62 -10.39 -13.56
CA THR A 14 -22.66 -9.99 -12.15
C THR A 14 -21.52 -10.64 -11.36
N ALA A 15 -21.28 -11.94 -11.53
CA ALA A 15 -20.18 -12.62 -10.86
C ALA A 15 -18.83 -11.97 -11.20
N ASN A 16 -18.60 -11.62 -12.47
CA ASN A 16 -17.43 -10.86 -12.92
C ASN A 16 -17.30 -9.52 -12.19
N ARG A 17 -18.39 -8.74 -12.06
CA ARG A 17 -18.37 -7.47 -11.32
C ARG A 17 -17.87 -7.64 -9.88
N TYR A 18 -18.34 -8.69 -9.18
CA TYR A 18 -17.85 -9.01 -7.82
C TYR A 18 -16.35 -9.36 -7.81
N LEU A 19 -15.91 -10.22 -8.74
CA LEU A 19 -14.50 -10.63 -8.91
C LEU A 19 -13.57 -9.46 -9.29
N GLU A 20 -14.08 -8.49 -10.04
CA GLU A 20 -13.44 -7.23 -10.45
C GLU A 20 -13.34 -6.25 -9.27
N SER A 21 -14.40 -6.11 -8.47
CA SER A 21 -14.39 -5.39 -7.17
C SER A 21 -13.58 -6.11 -6.08
N GLY A 22 -12.93 -7.23 -6.38
CA GLY A 22 -12.00 -7.91 -5.48
C GLY A 22 -12.64 -8.86 -4.47
N TYR A 23 -13.92 -9.20 -4.64
CA TYR A 23 -14.58 -10.23 -3.84
C TYR A 23 -14.17 -11.63 -4.26
N VAL A 24 -14.16 -12.55 -3.29
CA VAL A 24 -13.93 -13.98 -3.45
C VAL A 24 -15.08 -14.74 -2.78
N PRO A 25 -15.65 -15.79 -3.41
CA PRO A 25 -16.67 -16.62 -2.78
C PRO A 25 -15.99 -17.66 -1.87
N LEU A 26 -16.32 -17.64 -0.58
CA LEU A 26 -15.76 -18.55 0.42
C LEU A 26 -16.86 -19.42 1.09
N PRO A 27 -16.55 -20.66 1.52
CA PRO A 27 -17.47 -21.48 2.30
C PRO A 27 -17.80 -20.83 3.65
N HIS A 28 -19.09 -20.65 3.95
CA HIS A 28 -19.58 -20.05 5.18
C HIS A 28 -20.37 -21.08 5.99
N PHE A 29 -19.98 -21.26 7.26
CA PHE A 29 -20.63 -22.13 8.23
C PHE A 29 -21.38 -21.26 9.24
N PHE A 30 -22.71 -21.28 9.21
CA PHE A 30 -23.55 -20.50 10.11
C PHE A 30 -23.56 -21.09 11.53
N ARG A 31 -23.79 -20.25 12.55
CA ARG A 31 -23.88 -20.66 13.97
C ARG A 31 -24.85 -21.81 14.26
N ARG A 32 -25.88 -21.99 13.42
CA ARG A 32 -26.88 -23.08 13.52
C ARG A 32 -26.52 -24.34 12.70
N GLY A 33 -25.27 -24.50 12.28
CA GLY A 33 -24.77 -25.66 11.52
C GLY A 33 -25.07 -25.67 10.02
N GLY A 34 -25.85 -24.69 9.52
CA GLY A 34 -26.08 -24.49 8.09
C GLY A 34 -24.79 -24.18 7.33
N LYS A 35 -24.71 -24.59 6.07
CA LYS A 35 -23.57 -24.37 5.18
C LYS A 35 -24.03 -23.63 3.93
N SER A 36 -23.30 -22.60 3.53
CA SER A 36 -23.53 -21.86 2.30
C SER A 36 -22.20 -21.32 1.76
N ILE A 37 -22.27 -20.46 0.74
CA ILE A 37 -21.16 -19.66 0.23
C ILE A 37 -21.46 -18.19 0.55
N SER A 38 -20.44 -17.39 0.81
CA SER A 38 -20.59 -15.96 1.04
C SER A 38 -19.41 -15.19 0.44
N TRP A 39 -19.66 -13.94 0.08
CA TRP A 39 -18.64 -13.05 -0.48
C TRP A 39 -17.72 -12.54 0.62
N TYR A 40 -16.42 -12.50 0.33
CA TYR A 40 -15.42 -11.87 1.18
C TYR A 40 -14.48 -11.00 0.34
N ARG A 41 -14.27 -9.75 0.77
CA ARG A 41 -13.33 -8.79 0.20
C ARG A 41 -12.22 -8.51 1.21
N SER A 42 -11.00 -8.50 0.68
CA SER A 42 -9.80 -7.99 1.37
C SER A 42 -9.94 -6.49 1.67
N PRO A 43 -9.27 -5.93 2.70
CA PRO A 43 -9.18 -4.48 2.88
C PRO A 43 -8.52 -3.73 1.70
N MET A 44 -7.92 -4.45 0.75
CA MET A 44 -7.27 -3.89 -0.43
C MET A 44 -8.20 -3.96 -1.65
N ILE A 45 -8.96 -2.89 -1.87
CA ILE A 45 -9.94 -2.77 -2.96
C ILE A 45 -9.23 -2.49 -4.30
N PRO A 46 -9.52 -3.24 -5.38
CA PRO A 46 -9.05 -2.90 -6.71
C PRO A 46 -9.66 -1.59 -7.23
N GLY A 47 -8.81 -0.66 -7.68
CA GLY A 47 -9.26 0.66 -8.15
C GLY A 47 -9.68 1.57 -7.00
N HIS A 48 -10.66 2.44 -7.25
CA HIS A 48 -11.21 3.36 -6.24
C HIS A 48 -12.31 2.71 -5.40
N LYS A 49 -12.34 3.01 -4.11
CA LYS A 49 -13.49 2.69 -3.27
C LYS A 49 -14.67 3.63 -3.59
N PRO A 50 -15.92 3.14 -3.65
CA PRO A 50 -17.13 3.99 -3.61
C PRO A 50 -17.28 4.74 -2.26
N ALA A 51 -18.42 5.40 -2.05
CA ALA A 51 -18.80 5.96 -0.74
C ALA A 51 -18.81 4.89 0.37
N SER A 52 -18.91 5.33 1.64
CA SER A 52 -19.06 4.43 2.79
C SER A 52 -20.20 3.43 2.56
N ALA A 53 -19.92 2.15 2.77
CA ALA A 53 -20.93 1.09 2.71
C ALA A 53 -21.66 0.92 4.06
N LEU A 54 -21.12 1.52 5.13
CA LEU A 54 -21.68 1.48 6.48
C LEU A 54 -22.30 2.84 6.86
N PRO A 55 -23.49 2.84 7.51
CA PRO A 55 -24.04 4.01 8.20
C PRO A 55 -23.10 4.59 9.27
N ALA A 56 -23.20 5.89 9.53
CA ALA A 56 -22.32 6.59 10.48
C ALA A 56 -22.51 6.15 11.95
N ASP A 57 -23.66 5.58 12.27
CA ASP A 57 -24.08 5.06 13.58
C ASP A 57 -23.80 3.56 13.78
N THR A 58 -23.15 2.89 12.81
CA THR A 58 -22.81 1.45 12.85
C THR A 58 -21.93 1.05 14.05
N PHE A 59 -21.13 1.99 14.57
CA PHE A 59 -20.17 1.75 15.64
C PHE A 59 -20.63 2.38 16.97
N PRO A 60 -20.49 1.69 18.12
CA PRO A 60 -19.83 0.39 18.30
C PRO A 60 -20.72 -0.80 17.94
N ALA A 61 -20.19 -1.75 17.15
CA ALA A 61 -20.96 -2.91 16.74
C ALA A 61 -21.13 -3.91 17.90
N SER A 62 -22.32 -4.49 18.05
CA SER A 62 -22.63 -5.40 19.15
C SER A 62 -21.91 -6.75 19.03
N CYS A 63 -21.77 -7.26 17.80
CA CYS A 63 -20.96 -8.42 17.44
C CYS A 63 -20.73 -8.49 15.93
N ALA A 64 -19.86 -9.39 15.47
CA ALA A 64 -19.60 -9.65 14.05
C ALA A 64 -20.88 -9.86 13.22
N ASP A 65 -21.90 -10.54 13.75
CA ASP A 65 -23.15 -10.82 13.02
C ASP A 65 -23.96 -9.54 12.70
N ALA A 66 -23.75 -8.44 13.44
CA ALA A 66 -24.35 -7.13 13.15
C ALA A 66 -23.68 -6.40 11.96
N LEU A 67 -22.57 -6.94 11.46
CA LEU A 67 -21.80 -6.45 10.30
C LEU A 67 -21.86 -7.44 9.12
N LEU A 68 -22.84 -8.34 9.11
CA LEU A 68 -23.19 -9.19 7.98
C LEU A 68 -24.08 -8.40 7.02
N MET A 69 -23.57 -8.06 5.85
CA MET A 69 -24.36 -7.44 4.79
C MET A 69 -25.03 -8.55 3.96
N TYR A 70 -26.25 -8.33 3.49
CA TYR A 70 -26.99 -9.29 2.65
C TYR A 70 -27.32 -8.64 1.30
N ASP A 71 -26.93 -9.30 0.21
CA ASP A 71 -27.27 -8.89 -1.15
C ASP A 71 -28.60 -9.53 -1.55
N GLU A 72 -29.69 -8.76 -1.42
CA GLU A 72 -31.04 -9.18 -1.80
C GLU A 72 -31.17 -9.55 -3.28
N GLN A 73 -30.30 -9.03 -4.17
CA GLN A 73 -30.39 -9.29 -5.61
C GLN A 73 -29.96 -10.72 -5.98
N TYR A 74 -29.08 -11.35 -5.20
CA TYR A 74 -28.55 -12.71 -5.48
C TYR A 74 -28.58 -13.68 -4.29
N GLY A 75 -29.09 -13.25 -3.13
CA GLY A 75 -29.29 -14.11 -1.96
C GLY A 75 -28.02 -14.53 -1.22
N MET A 76 -26.94 -13.75 -1.36
CA MET A 76 -25.64 -14.04 -0.72
C MET A 76 -25.31 -13.02 0.36
N PHE A 77 -24.67 -13.48 1.43
CA PHE A 77 -24.05 -12.57 2.40
C PHE A 77 -22.69 -12.07 1.90
N ASP A 78 -22.38 -10.81 2.21
CA ASP A 78 -21.02 -10.29 2.27
C ASP A 78 -20.57 -10.30 3.75
N VAL A 79 -19.52 -11.07 4.03
CA VAL A 79 -18.97 -11.26 5.38
C VAL A 79 -17.74 -10.40 5.65
N SER A 80 -17.37 -9.47 4.74
CA SER A 80 -16.12 -8.71 4.80
C SER A 80 -15.95 -7.94 6.11
N TYR A 81 -16.99 -7.20 6.53
CA TYR A 81 -16.98 -6.36 7.72
C TYR A 81 -17.13 -7.17 9.01
N ALA A 82 -18.00 -8.20 9.02
CA ALA A 82 -18.08 -9.20 10.09
C ALA A 82 -16.73 -9.89 10.36
N ALA A 83 -16.05 -10.32 9.29
CA ALA A 83 -14.74 -10.99 9.37
C ALA A 83 -13.61 -10.03 9.80
N ALA A 84 -13.66 -8.76 9.39
CA ALA A 84 -12.74 -7.73 9.88
C ALA A 84 -12.87 -7.53 11.40
N TRP A 85 -14.10 -7.39 11.88
CA TRP A 85 -14.40 -7.20 13.31
C TRP A 85 -13.97 -8.39 14.16
N GLU A 86 -14.31 -9.62 13.74
CA GLU A 86 -13.89 -10.81 14.46
C GLU A 86 -12.37 -10.99 14.46
N LEU A 87 -11.69 -10.72 13.33
CA LEU A 87 -10.23 -10.73 13.27
C LEU A 87 -9.62 -9.72 14.25
N GLY A 88 -10.14 -8.49 14.30
CA GLY A 88 -9.69 -7.46 15.24
C GLY A 88 -9.80 -7.92 16.69
N ARG A 89 -10.95 -8.48 17.06
CA ARG A 89 -11.23 -9.03 18.39
C ARG A 89 -10.27 -10.16 18.75
N LEU A 90 -10.07 -11.12 17.85
CA LEU A 90 -9.14 -12.24 18.04
C LEU A 90 -7.68 -11.79 18.13
N MET A 91 -7.28 -10.77 17.35
CA MET A 91 -5.94 -10.19 17.44
C MET A 91 -5.71 -9.44 18.76
N ALA A 92 -6.73 -8.77 19.30
CA ALA A 92 -6.65 -8.10 20.60
C ALA A 92 -6.57 -9.12 21.74
N LEU A 93 -7.41 -10.16 21.73
CA LEU A 93 -7.39 -11.25 22.70
C LEU A 93 -6.07 -12.05 22.67
N LYS A 94 -5.44 -12.17 21.50
CA LYS A 94 -4.09 -12.77 21.35
C LYS A 94 -3.01 -11.93 22.03
N ASN A 95 -3.17 -10.60 22.12
CA ASN A 95 -2.20 -9.72 22.77
C ASN A 95 -2.60 -9.43 24.24
N LYS A 96 -2.06 -10.22 25.17
CA LYS A 96 -2.36 -10.10 26.61
C LYS A 96 -1.95 -8.75 27.23
N GLY A 97 -0.93 -8.07 26.69
CA GLY A 97 -0.53 -6.73 27.13
C GLY A 97 -1.65 -5.74 26.86
N VAL A 98 -1.78 -5.36 25.58
CA VAL A 98 -2.85 -4.49 25.07
C VAL A 98 -4.24 -4.82 25.60
N SER A 99 -4.69 -6.08 25.59
CA SER A 99 -6.04 -6.41 26.07
C SER A 99 -6.24 -6.14 27.56
N THR A 100 -5.22 -6.33 28.41
CA THR A 100 -5.31 -5.99 29.84
C THR A 100 -5.12 -4.48 30.08
N SER A 101 -4.28 -3.81 29.30
CA SER A 101 -4.11 -2.33 29.31
C SER A 101 -5.43 -1.63 28.92
N LEU A 102 -6.04 -2.02 27.81
CA LEU A 102 -7.33 -1.51 27.32
C LEU A 102 -8.46 -1.76 28.32
N TYR A 103 -8.57 -2.98 28.86
CA TYR A 103 -9.60 -3.33 29.83
C TYR A 103 -9.49 -2.54 31.15
N ARG A 104 -8.27 -2.30 31.64
CA ARG A 104 -8.02 -1.44 32.81
C ARG A 104 -8.44 0.00 32.54
N TRP A 105 -8.04 0.55 31.39
CA TRP A 105 -8.39 1.91 30.98
C TRP A 105 -9.92 2.10 30.87
N LYS A 106 -10.64 1.19 30.20
CA LYS A 106 -12.12 1.24 30.13
C LYS A 106 -12.78 1.20 31.51
N ARG A 107 -12.28 0.34 32.42
CA ARG A 107 -12.78 0.28 33.81
C ARG A 107 -12.55 1.58 34.56
N LEU A 108 -11.38 2.22 34.42
CA LEU A 108 -11.10 3.51 35.05
C LEU A 108 -12.04 4.60 34.53
N HIS A 109 -12.22 4.69 33.22
CA HIS A 109 -13.12 5.67 32.60
C HIS A 109 -14.59 5.44 33.00
N SER A 110 -15.06 4.18 32.99
CA SER A 110 -16.43 3.85 33.44
C SER A 110 -16.65 4.18 34.93
N ASN A 111 -15.64 4.02 35.77
CA ASN A 111 -15.71 4.39 37.19
C ASN A 111 -15.73 5.92 37.37
N GLN A 112 -14.94 6.67 36.62
CA GLN A 112 -14.95 8.14 36.65
C GLN A 112 -16.31 8.71 36.20
N LEU A 113 -16.88 8.22 35.10
CA LEU A 113 -18.21 8.64 34.63
C LEU A 113 -19.26 8.44 35.73
N LYS A 114 -19.28 7.26 36.38
CA LYS A 114 -20.21 6.96 37.48
C LYS A 114 -19.98 7.83 38.72
N LEU A 115 -18.75 8.23 39.00
CA LEU A 115 -18.44 9.17 40.10
C LEU A 115 -18.92 10.58 39.77
N ALA A 116 -18.78 11.05 38.54
CA ALA A 116 -19.32 12.33 38.09
C ALA A 116 -20.86 12.33 38.12
N GLU A 117 -21.51 11.30 37.56
CA GLU A 117 -22.96 11.09 37.62
C GLU A 117 -23.47 11.08 39.08
N GLN A 118 -22.75 10.44 40.01
CA GLN A 118 -23.10 10.46 41.44
C GLN A 118 -22.91 11.82 42.11
N GLN A 119 -21.91 12.60 41.71
CA GLN A 119 -21.68 13.96 42.24
C GLN A 119 -22.75 14.94 41.73
N GLU A 120 -23.19 14.83 40.48
CA GLU A 120 -24.31 15.62 39.94
C GLU A 120 -25.66 15.24 40.59
N MET A 121 -25.93 13.94 40.75
CA MET A 121 -27.20 13.46 41.32
C MET A 121 -27.29 13.64 42.85
N HIS A 122 -26.17 13.58 43.57
CA HIS A 122 -26.12 13.58 45.04
C HIS A 122 -25.04 14.53 45.61
N PRO A 123 -25.08 15.84 45.30
CA PRO A 123 -24.05 16.80 45.69
C PRO A 123 -23.90 17.01 47.21
N HIS A 124 -24.86 16.53 48.01
CA HIS A 124 -24.84 16.58 49.47
C HIS A 124 -24.09 15.41 50.13
N LEU A 125 -23.65 14.40 49.36
CA LEU A 125 -22.87 13.28 49.90
C LEU A 125 -21.37 13.63 49.96
N PRO A 126 -20.64 13.22 51.02
CA PRO A 126 -19.22 13.58 51.22
C PRO A 126 -18.24 12.83 50.30
N PHE A 127 -18.68 12.33 49.14
CA PHE A 127 -17.86 11.63 48.15
C PHE A 127 -17.17 12.58 47.16
N HIS A 128 -16.61 13.67 47.70
CA HIS A 128 -15.85 14.66 46.94
C HIS A 128 -14.41 14.18 46.68
N GLN A 129 -14.25 13.16 45.82
CA GLN A 129 -13.00 13.01 45.09
C GLN A 129 -12.95 14.08 43.99
N PRO A 130 -11.81 14.77 43.78
CA PRO A 130 -11.69 15.72 42.68
C PRO A 130 -11.83 14.97 41.36
N VAL A 131 -12.64 15.52 40.44
CA VAL A 131 -12.81 14.96 39.09
C VAL A 131 -11.50 15.14 38.33
N SER A 132 -10.66 14.11 38.37
CA SER A 132 -9.47 14.01 37.53
C SER A 132 -9.90 13.96 36.06
N GLU A 133 -9.10 14.56 35.18
CA GLU A 133 -9.30 14.47 33.73
C GLU A 133 -9.44 12.99 33.28
N ALA A 134 -10.21 12.78 32.22
CA ALA A 134 -10.40 11.45 31.64
C ALA A 134 -9.05 10.88 31.18
N PRO A 135 -8.67 9.64 31.55
CA PRO A 135 -7.38 9.09 31.22
C PRO A 135 -7.25 8.94 29.71
N ALA A 136 -6.16 9.46 29.16
CA ALA A 136 -5.80 9.19 27.77
C ALA A 136 -5.67 7.68 27.52
N LEU A 137 -5.95 7.25 26.29
CA LEU A 137 -5.75 5.87 25.85
C LEU A 137 -4.26 5.48 26.07
N PRO A 138 -3.94 4.32 26.67
CA PRO A 138 -2.55 3.98 26.95
C PRO A 138 -1.72 3.87 25.66
N GLU A 139 -0.51 4.43 25.68
CA GLU A 139 0.35 4.57 24.49
C GLU A 139 0.65 3.23 23.80
N GLU A 140 0.72 2.12 24.54
CA GLU A 140 0.82 0.74 24.02
C GLU A 140 -0.36 0.40 23.09
N VAL A 141 -1.58 0.75 23.52
CA VAL A 141 -2.84 0.46 22.81
C VAL A 141 -2.96 1.36 21.58
N GLU A 142 -2.64 2.65 21.71
CA GLU A 142 -2.65 3.59 20.58
C GLU A 142 -1.63 3.21 19.49
N LYS A 143 -0.39 2.88 19.87
CA LYS A 143 0.63 2.37 18.94
C LYS A 143 0.19 1.07 18.26
N TRP A 144 -0.50 0.20 18.98
CA TRP A 144 -0.99 -1.07 18.42
C TRP A 144 -2.20 -0.90 17.49
N PHE A 145 -3.15 -0.03 17.81
CA PHE A 145 -4.25 0.34 16.90
C PHE A 145 -3.72 1.03 15.62
N SER A 146 -2.76 1.94 15.77
CA SER A 146 -2.07 2.58 14.64
C SER A 146 -1.35 1.55 13.75
N ALA A 147 -0.78 0.50 14.36
CA ALA A 147 -0.19 -0.62 13.61
C ALA A 147 -1.24 -1.48 12.90
N LEU A 148 -2.38 -1.77 13.52
CA LEU A 148 -3.50 -2.50 12.91
C LEU A 148 -4.11 -1.76 11.72
N GLY A 149 -4.31 -0.44 11.82
CA GLY A 149 -4.80 0.38 10.71
C GLY A 149 -3.87 0.34 9.49
N LEU A 150 -2.57 0.16 9.71
CA LEU A 150 -1.57 -0.08 8.67
C LEU A 150 -1.43 -1.58 8.29
N LEU A 151 -2.41 -2.41 8.61
CA LEU A 151 -2.48 -3.86 8.35
C LEU A 151 -1.34 -4.70 8.98
N LYS A 152 -0.67 -4.22 10.05
CA LYS A 152 0.48 -4.94 10.64
C LYS A 152 0.03 -6.15 11.46
N GLY A 153 0.72 -7.28 11.26
CA GLY A 153 0.46 -8.54 11.97
C GLY A 153 -0.79 -9.31 11.53
N LEU A 154 -1.56 -8.82 10.57
CA LEU A 154 -2.74 -9.52 10.03
C LEU A 154 -2.32 -10.80 9.29
N PRO A 155 -3.10 -11.91 9.38
CA PRO A 155 -2.82 -13.13 8.62
C PRO A 155 -2.98 -12.89 7.12
N PHE A 156 -2.04 -13.37 6.31
CA PHE A 156 -1.99 -13.11 4.87
C PHE A 156 -3.28 -13.53 4.13
N ASN A 157 -4.00 -14.54 4.59
CA ASN A 157 -5.24 -15.03 3.98
C ASN A 157 -6.41 -14.02 4.07
N TYR A 158 -6.38 -13.03 4.97
CA TYR A 158 -7.33 -11.91 4.96
C TYR A 158 -6.91 -10.81 3.97
N LEU A 159 -5.62 -10.76 3.60
CA LEU A 159 -5.07 -9.79 2.66
C LEU A 159 -5.20 -10.30 1.20
N ALA A 160 -4.93 -11.58 0.97
CA ALA A 160 -5.09 -12.26 -0.30
C ALA A 160 -5.72 -13.67 -0.06
N PRO A 161 -7.07 -13.77 0.04
CA PRO A 161 -7.77 -15.03 0.32
C PRO A 161 -7.67 -16.09 -0.79
N ASP A 162 -7.33 -15.70 -2.02
CA ASP A 162 -7.14 -16.60 -3.15
C ASP A 162 -5.83 -16.29 -3.87
N GLU A 163 -4.99 -17.31 -4.15
CA GLU A 163 -3.69 -17.13 -4.82
C GLU A 163 -3.83 -16.43 -6.19
N ARG A 164 -4.95 -16.62 -6.90
CA ARG A 164 -5.23 -16.02 -8.21
C ARG A 164 -5.39 -14.49 -8.13
N MET A 165 -5.63 -13.91 -6.95
CA MET A 165 -5.64 -12.44 -6.77
C MET A 165 -4.23 -11.84 -6.94
N LEU A 166 -3.21 -12.58 -6.49
CA LEU A 166 -1.79 -12.21 -6.55
C LEU A 166 -0.93 -13.35 -7.14
N PRO A 167 -0.99 -13.58 -8.47
CA PRO A 167 -0.17 -14.58 -9.16
C PRO A 167 1.34 -14.29 -9.05
N LYS A 168 2.18 -15.27 -9.43
CA LYS A 168 3.63 -15.06 -9.59
C LYS A 168 3.90 -13.99 -10.65
N GLU A 169 4.94 -13.18 -10.43
CA GLU A 169 5.30 -12.02 -11.25
C GLU A 169 4.11 -11.08 -11.55
N SER A 170 3.42 -10.65 -10.49
CA SER A 170 2.30 -9.69 -10.59
C SER A 170 2.47 -8.46 -9.71
N PHE A 171 2.00 -7.33 -10.24
CA PHE A 171 1.86 -6.05 -9.55
C PHE A 171 0.36 -5.70 -9.48
N ARG A 172 -0.12 -5.25 -8.32
CA ARG A 172 -1.54 -4.90 -8.07
C ARG A 172 -1.64 -3.61 -7.28
N PHE A 173 -2.14 -2.53 -7.90
CA PHE A 173 -2.60 -1.34 -7.19
C PHE A 173 -3.89 -1.62 -6.42
N PHE A 174 -4.09 -0.92 -5.29
CA PHE A 174 -5.34 -0.93 -4.52
C PHE A 174 -5.56 0.38 -3.76
N GLN A 175 -6.81 0.65 -3.38
CA GLN A 175 -7.16 1.58 -2.30
C GLN A 175 -7.50 0.79 -1.03
N LEU A 176 -7.17 1.33 0.15
CA LEU A 176 -7.53 0.71 1.43
C LEU A 176 -9.01 0.99 1.75
N ASP A 177 -9.70 0.01 2.33
CA ASP A 177 -11.09 0.15 2.77
C ASP A 177 -11.19 0.68 4.21
N PRO A 178 -11.51 1.97 4.44
CA PRO A 178 -11.63 2.53 5.78
C PRO A 178 -12.77 1.91 6.59
N ASP A 179 -13.80 1.33 5.97
CA ASP A 179 -14.92 0.71 6.70
C ASP A 179 -14.44 -0.64 7.27
N TRP A 180 -13.69 -1.40 6.46
CA TRP A 180 -13.03 -2.63 6.89
C TRP A 180 -12.02 -2.37 8.02
N ILE A 181 -11.22 -1.31 7.91
CA ILE A 181 -10.30 -0.87 8.99
C ILE A 181 -11.08 -0.44 10.23
N SER A 182 -12.21 0.27 10.08
CA SER A 182 -13.05 0.68 11.22
C SER A 182 -13.68 -0.53 11.93
N CYS A 183 -14.17 -1.52 11.18
CA CYS A 183 -14.64 -2.79 11.73
C CYS A 183 -13.52 -3.54 12.46
N LEU A 184 -12.32 -3.63 11.87
CA LEU A 184 -11.14 -4.23 12.51
C LEU A 184 -10.81 -3.55 13.86
N ILE A 185 -10.85 -2.21 13.91
CA ILE A 185 -10.49 -1.47 15.12
C ILE A 185 -11.62 -1.49 16.15
N ASP A 186 -12.91 -1.40 15.79
CA ASP A 186 -14.01 -1.60 16.75
C ASP A 186 -14.02 -3.03 17.30
N GLY A 187 -13.72 -4.03 16.48
CA GLY A 187 -13.57 -5.42 16.92
C GLY A 187 -12.41 -5.60 17.90
N ALA A 188 -11.27 -4.98 17.61
CA ALA A 188 -10.13 -4.93 18.53
C ALA A 188 -10.44 -4.15 19.82
N PHE A 189 -11.24 -3.09 19.72
CA PHE A 189 -11.72 -2.27 20.83
C PHE A 189 -12.82 -2.98 21.62
N SER A 190 -13.55 -3.95 21.06
CA SER A 190 -14.66 -4.68 21.70
C SER A 190 -14.24 -5.49 22.94
N VAL A 191 -12.95 -5.64 23.22
CA VAL A 191 -12.47 -6.29 24.44
C VAL A 191 -13.01 -5.54 25.67
N GLY A 192 -13.71 -6.27 26.54
CA GLY A 192 -14.38 -5.72 27.73
C GLY A 192 -15.83 -5.29 27.53
N ARG A 193 -16.35 -5.25 26.29
CA ARG A 193 -17.76 -4.98 25.99
C ARG A 193 -18.60 -6.23 26.29
N VAL A 194 -19.27 -6.28 27.44
CA VAL A 194 -20.03 -7.46 27.90
C VAL A 194 -21.53 -7.17 28.07
N THR A 195 -21.88 -5.98 28.56
CA THR A 195 -23.26 -5.54 28.78
C THR A 195 -23.65 -4.41 27.82
N ALA A 196 -24.95 -4.14 27.71
CA ALA A 196 -25.45 -2.98 26.97
C ALA A 196 -24.93 -1.64 27.53
N ALA A 197 -24.67 -1.56 28.84
CA ALA A 197 -24.07 -0.38 29.47
C ALA A 197 -22.60 -0.20 29.06
N ASP A 198 -21.84 -1.29 28.93
CA ASP A 198 -20.46 -1.21 28.41
C ASP A 198 -20.45 -0.78 26.93
N ALA A 199 -21.41 -1.23 26.13
CA ALA A 199 -21.56 -0.82 24.73
C ALA A 199 -21.94 0.67 24.60
N ALA A 200 -22.82 1.19 25.45
CA ALA A 200 -23.18 2.61 25.49
C ALA A 200 -22.00 3.50 25.94
N ALA A 201 -21.21 3.06 26.92
CA ALA A 201 -19.98 3.75 27.33
C ALA A 201 -18.91 3.72 26.23
N ASP A 202 -18.76 2.60 25.53
CA ASP A 202 -17.87 2.45 24.38
C ASP A 202 -18.21 3.41 23.23
N GLN A 203 -19.47 3.84 23.08
CA GLN A 203 -19.88 4.69 21.95
C GLN A 203 -19.20 6.06 21.95
N LYS A 204 -19.14 6.72 23.12
CA LYS A 204 -18.40 7.99 23.28
C LYS A 204 -16.90 7.76 23.05
N LEU A 205 -16.32 6.77 23.75
CA LEU A 205 -14.90 6.44 23.66
C LEU A 205 -14.44 6.08 22.24
N HIS A 206 -15.29 5.44 21.44
CA HIS A 206 -15.01 5.11 20.05
C HIS A 206 -15.01 6.38 19.16
N GLN A 207 -15.94 7.31 19.39
CA GLN A 207 -15.95 8.60 18.70
C GLN A 207 -14.70 9.42 19.05
N ASP A 208 -14.37 9.54 20.34
CA ASP A 208 -13.26 10.35 20.86
C ASP A 208 -11.86 9.82 20.48
N HIS A 209 -11.68 8.50 20.44
CA HIS A 209 -10.34 7.89 20.30
C HIS A 209 -10.12 7.06 19.04
N VAL A 210 -11.16 6.60 18.34
CA VAL A 210 -11.04 5.71 17.17
C VAL A 210 -11.47 6.41 15.88
N ALA A 211 -12.64 7.04 15.85
CA ALA A 211 -13.22 7.60 14.62
C ALA A 211 -12.40 8.76 14.03
N GLY A 212 -11.88 9.65 14.88
CA GLY A 212 -11.22 10.91 14.45
C GLY A 212 -9.80 10.81 13.91
N LYS A 213 -9.21 9.61 13.73
CA LYS A 213 -7.75 9.44 13.46
C LYS A 213 -7.38 8.73 12.15
N GLN A 214 -8.34 8.40 11.28
CA GLN A 214 -8.05 7.75 9.99
C GLN A 214 -7.56 8.76 8.93
N PRO A 215 -6.54 8.43 8.11
CA PRO A 215 -6.18 9.24 6.94
C PRO A 215 -7.30 9.22 5.90
N SER A 216 -7.57 10.36 5.26
CA SER A 216 -8.73 10.52 4.35
C SER A 216 -8.70 9.60 3.12
N VAL A 217 -7.51 9.29 2.59
CA VAL A 217 -7.28 8.22 1.61
C VAL A 217 -5.97 7.53 1.93
N VAL A 218 -5.98 6.20 1.97
CA VAL A 218 -4.78 5.37 1.92
C VAL A 218 -4.87 4.49 0.68
N SER A 219 -3.78 4.42 -0.09
CA SER A 219 -3.67 3.57 -1.27
C SER A 219 -2.32 2.85 -1.26
N GLY A 220 -2.12 1.91 -2.18
CA GLY A 220 -0.91 1.09 -2.14
C GLY A 220 -0.77 0.12 -3.30
N PHE A 221 0.21 -0.76 -3.17
CA PHE A 221 0.37 -1.90 -4.07
C PHE A 221 0.87 -3.15 -3.35
N LEU A 222 0.52 -4.29 -3.95
CA LEU A 222 1.17 -5.58 -3.73
C LEU A 222 2.02 -5.93 -4.97
N LEU A 223 3.26 -6.33 -4.73
CA LEU A 223 4.15 -6.89 -5.73
C LEU A 223 4.56 -8.31 -5.30
N ARG A 224 4.23 -9.31 -6.11
CA ARG A 224 4.73 -10.69 -5.96
C ARG A 224 5.73 -10.99 -7.07
N SER A 225 7.02 -10.85 -6.77
CA SER A 225 8.11 -11.05 -7.74
C SER A 225 9.37 -11.64 -7.09
N TYR A 226 10.13 -12.44 -7.84
CA TYR A 226 11.49 -12.84 -7.45
C TYR A 226 12.43 -11.64 -7.23
N VAL A 227 12.17 -10.47 -7.82
CA VAL A 227 12.96 -9.24 -7.60
C VAL A 227 12.93 -8.81 -6.12
N VAL A 228 11.80 -8.99 -5.43
CA VAL A 228 11.65 -8.71 -3.97
C VAL A 228 12.54 -9.62 -3.11
N LYS A 229 12.91 -10.80 -3.62
CA LYS A 229 13.84 -11.72 -2.97
C LYS A 229 15.30 -11.38 -3.30
N GLY A 230 15.59 -11.10 -4.57
CA GLY A 230 16.94 -10.82 -5.06
C GLY A 230 17.52 -9.51 -4.54
N TRP A 231 16.68 -8.48 -4.34
CA TRP A 231 17.09 -7.16 -3.90
C TRP A 231 16.37 -6.74 -2.61
N PRO A 232 16.85 -7.14 -1.41
CA PRO A 232 16.24 -6.74 -0.14
C PRO A 232 16.30 -5.23 0.17
N LYS A 233 17.18 -4.49 -0.52
CA LYS A 233 17.35 -3.03 -0.42
C LYS A 233 16.64 -2.26 -1.55
N LEU A 234 15.53 -2.78 -2.10
CA LEU A 234 14.70 -2.00 -3.02
C LEU A 234 14.19 -0.74 -2.32
N GLN A 235 14.08 0.33 -3.08
CA GLN A 235 13.44 1.58 -2.73
C GLN A 235 12.23 1.80 -3.63
N VAL A 236 11.25 2.52 -3.11
CA VAL A 236 9.92 2.66 -3.66
C VAL A 236 9.49 4.10 -3.44
N ASP A 237 9.16 4.81 -4.53
CA ASP A 237 8.57 6.15 -4.49
C ASP A 237 7.18 6.09 -5.11
N GLY A 238 6.21 6.76 -4.49
CA GLY A 238 4.82 6.85 -5.01
C GLY A 238 4.46 8.29 -5.34
N TYR A 239 3.65 8.50 -6.37
CA TYR A 239 3.27 9.82 -6.86
C TYR A 239 1.77 9.93 -7.10
N LYS A 240 1.21 11.10 -6.81
CA LYS A 240 -0.21 11.43 -7.00
C LYS A 240 -0.62 11.55 -8.48
N GLN A 241 0.33 11.83 -9.37
CA GLN A 241 0.13 12.03 -10.80
C GLN A 241 1.31 11.49 -11.60
N VAL A 242 1.12 11.25 -12.90
CA VAL A 242 2.20 10.87 -13.83
C VAL A 242 2.98 12.13 -14.24
N ALA A 243 3.92 12.56 -13.40
CA ALA A 243 4.80 13.68 -13.73
C ALA A 243 5.70 13.34 -14.94
N SER A 244 5.62 14.17 -15.99
CA SER A 244 6.49 14.18 -17.17
C SER A 244 7.90 14.67 -16.85
N ASP A 245 7.99 15.71 -16.02
CA ASP A 245 9.21 16.47 -15.79
C ASP A 245 9.79 16.20 -14.40
N GLU A 246 11.12 16.01 -14.33
CA GLU A 246 11.83 15.70 -13.08
C GLU A 246 11.62 16.77 -11.99
N ALA A 247 11.59 18.05 -12.37
CA ALA A 247 11.36 19.16 -11.43
C ALA A 247 9.97 19.13 -10.75
N GLY A 248 9.01 18.38 -11.30
CA GLY A 248 7.68 18.19 -10.73
C GLY A 248 7.49 16.91 -9.90
N MET A 249 8.53 16.09 -9.71
CA MET A 249 8.38 14.80 -9.03
C MET A 249 8.25 14.92 -7.50
N ASP A 250 9.10 15.71 -6.84
CA ASP A 250 9.09 15.79 -5.36
C ASP A 250 7.84 16.48 -4.80
N SER A 251 7.26 17.46 -5.51
CA SER A 251 6.00 18.11 -5.10
C SER A 251 4.77 17.20 -5.26
N ASN A 252 4.87 16.14 -6.05
CA ASN A 252 3.81 15.13 -6.26
C ASN A 252 4.05 13.83 -5.49
N LYS A 253 5.14 13.74 -4.72
CA LYS A 253 5.59 12.54 -4.02
C LYS A 253 4.75 12.27 -2.77
N LEU A 254 4.21 11.06 -2.66
CA LEU A 254 3.39 10.63 -1.53
C LEU A 254 4.23 10.09 -0.39
N LYS A 255 3.81 10.37 0.84
CA LYS A 255 4.43 9.85 2.07
C LYS A 255 4.11 8.36 2.24
N ILE A 256 5.14 7.55 2.48
CA ILE A 256 5.00 6.11 2.76
C ILE A 256 4.55 5.94 4.22
N LEU A 257 3.45 5.23 4.42
CA LEU A 257 2.93 4.85 5.74
C LEU A 257 3.46 3.49 6.21
N ARG A 258 3.64 2.56 5.26
CA ARG A 258 4.24 1.23 5.50
C ARG A 258 4.85 0.71 4.21
N MET A 259 6.09 0.25 4.27
CA MET A 259 6.71 -0.60 3.25
C MET A 259 7.24 -1.85 3.95
N GLU A 260 6.77 -3.03 3.56
CA GLU A 260 7.06 -4.27 4.29
C GLU A 260 7.03 -5.50 3.39
N ARG A 261 8.00 -6.40 3.57
CA ARG A 261 8.09 -7.66 2.83
C ARG A 261 7.36 -8.78 3.58
N LEU A 262 6.08 -8.99 3.23
CA LEU A 262 5.18 -9.98 3.87
C LEU A 262 5.63 -11.43 3.69
N SER A 263 6.34 -11.74 2.60
CA SER A 263 7.04 -13.01 2.38
C SER A 263 8.25 -12.78 1.46
N PRO A 264 9.22 -13.71 1.31
CA PRO A 264 10.45 -13.46 0.55
C PRO A 264 10.26 -12.88 -0.86
N ASN A 265 9.14 -13.18 -1.53
CA ASN A 265 8.80 -12.69 -2.86
C ASN A 265 7.66 -11.65 -2.87
N VAL A 266 7.06 -11.28 -1.72
CA VAL A 266 5.88 -10.39 -1.65
C VAL A 266 6.20 -9.12 -0.87
N LEU A 267 6.10 -7.97 -1.56
CA LEU A 267 6.22 -6.63 -1.02
C LEU A 267 4.84 -5.96 -0.95
N LEU A 268 4.53 -5.35 0.19
CA LEU A 268 3.41 -4.45 0.41
C LEU A 268 3.95 -3.02 0.58
N CYS A 269 3.32 -2.05 -0.09
CA CYS A 269 3.51 -0.63 0.21
C CYS A 269 2.16 0.08 0.40
N LEU A 270 2.10 0.99 1.37
CA LEU A 270 0.96 1.87 1.67
C LEU A 270 1.43 3.33 1.66
N PHE A 271 0.68 4.20 0.99
CA PHE A 271 0.92 5.64 0.86
C PHE A 271 -0.24 6.45 1.46
N GLU A 272 0.08 7.65 1.93
CA GLU A 272 -0.88 8.66 2.37
C GLU A 272 -1.36 9.45 1.14
N GLY A 273 -2.62 9.27 0.76
CA GLY A 273 -3.21 9.78 -0.49
C GLY A 273 -3.51 8.68 -1.52
N ASP A 274 -3.96 9.10 -2.71
CA ASP A 274 -4.25 8.22 -3.85
C ASP A 274 -3.03 8.14 -4.80
N VAL A 275 -2.49 6.93 -5.02
CA VAL A 275 -1.28 6.70 -5.82
C VAL A 275 -1.61 6.33 -7.26
N VAL A 276 -1.02 7.08 -8.20
CA VAL A 276 -1.21 6.91 -9.64
C VAL A 276 0.02 6.31 -10.31
N ALA A 277 1.21 6.72 -9.89
CA ALA A 277 2.47 6.16 -10.36
C ALA A 277 3.33 5.68 -9.18
N VAL A 278 4.02 4.55 -9.36
CA VAL A 278 4.97 3.99 -8.41
C VAL A 278 6.27 3.69 -9.14
N ASP A 279 7.36 4.28 -8.67
CA ASP A 279 8.71 3.98 -9.12
C ASP A 279 9.36 2.97 -8.17
N ILE A 280 9.90 1.88 -8.73
CA ILE A 280 10.70 0.90 -7.99
C ILE A 280 12.12 0.92 -8.54
N HIS A 281 13.10 1.06 -7.65
CA HIS A 281 14.52 1.05 -7.98
C HIS A 281 15.32 0.33 -6.89
N GLN A 282 16.56 -0.03 -7.16
CA GLN A 282 17.48 -0.48 -6.11
C GLN A 282 17.96 0.76 -5.32
N LYS A 283 18.47 0.57 -4.10
CA LYS A 283 19.20 1.63 -3.41
C LYS A 283 20.45 2.04 -4.22
N PRO A 284 20.70 3.34 -4.47
CA PRO A 284 21.98 3.81 -4.99
C PRO A 284 23.11 3.50 -4.00
N GLU A 285 24.00 2.57 -4.38
CA GLU A 285 25.19 2.21 -3.59
C GLU A 285 26.50 2.38 -4.38
N MET A 286 26.47 2.39 -5.71
CA MET A 286 27.64 2.65 -6.56
C MET A 286 27.23 3.22 -7.92
N LEU A 287 27.96 4.25 -8.40
CA LEU A 287 27.88 4.72 -9.79
C LEU A 287 28.68 3.77 -10.68
N HIS A 288 28.13 3.41 -11.84
CA HIS A 288 28.77 2.45 -12.76
C HIS A 288 28.72 2.97 -14.19
N LEU A 289 29.49 2.34 -15.08
CA LEU A 289 29.34 2.52 -16.53
C LEU A 289 28.60 1.28 -17.07
N GLY A 290 27.67 1.48 -17.99
CA GLY A 290 26.83 0.43 -18.53
C GLY A 290 26.20 0.81 -19.87
N PHE A 291 25.68 -0.19 -20.56
CA PHE A 291 25.04 -0.09 -21.88
C PHE A 291 23.67 -0.79 -21.83
N ASP A 292 22.72 -0.29 -22.58
CA ASP A 292 21.41 -0.90 -22.79
C ASP A 292 21.55 -2.21 -23.59
N ILE A 293 20.70 -3.18 -23.22
CA ILE A 293 20.61 -4.47 -23.91
C ILE A 293 20.10 -4.26 -25.34
N PRO A 294 20.68 -4.95 -26.36
CA PRO A 294 20.24 -4.83 -27.74
C PRO A 294 18.74 -5.08 -27.92
N LYS A 295 18.09 -4.22 -28.71
CA LYS A 295 16.65 -4.34 -29.00
C LYS A 295 16.41 -5.51 -29.97
N PRO A 296 15.25 -6.18 -29.93
CA PRO A 296 14.97 -7.34 -30.80
C PRO A 296 15.13 -7.09 -32.30
N GLN A 297 15.02 -5.82 -32.74
CA GLN A 297 15.21 -5.40 -34.13
C GLN A 297 16.68 -5.20 -34.53
N THR A 298 17.61 -5.16 -33.57
CA THR A 298 19.05 -4.91 -33.77
C THR A 298 19.86 -5.71 -32.72
N PRO A 299 19.86 -7.05 -32.78
CA PRO A 299 20.34 -7.92 -31.68
C PRO A 299 21.84 -7.80 -31.36
N ASP A 300 22.66 -7.35 -32.31
CA ASP A 300 24.12 -7.24 -32.15
C ASP A 300 24.58 -5.84 -31.70
N ARG A 301 23.64 -4.92 -31.45
CA ARG A 301 23.93 -3.50 -31.16
C ARG A 301 23.52 -3.13 -29.75
N TYR A 302 24.50 -3.14 -28.85
CA TYR A 302 24.39 -2.47 -27.55
C TYR A 302 24.18 -0.98 -27.79
N THR A 303 23.26 -0.37 -27.04
CA THR A 303 23.00 1.06 -27.17
C THR A 303 23.25 1.78 -25.85
N LYS A 304 23.42 3.10 -25.93
CA LYS A 304 23.66 3.95 -24.77
C LYS A 304 23.20 5.36 -25.13
N ALA A 305 22.31 5.96 -24.35
CA ALA A 305 22.23 7.44 -24.29
C ALA A 305 23.57 8.08 -23.54
N LEU A 306 25.06 9.81 -23.99
CA LEU A 306 26.22 10.63 -23.48
C LEU A 306 25.68 11.86 -22.76
N ARG A 307 25.76 11.86 -21.42
CA ARG A 307 25.32 12.98 -20.61
C ARG A 307 26.12 14.21 -21.02
N ASP A 308 25.43 15.31 -21.20
CA ASP A 308 26.08 16.57 -21.57
C ASP A 308 26.85 17.17 -20.38
N ALA A 309 27.47 18.33 -20.59
CA ALA A 309 28.22 19.04 -19.55
C ALA A 309 27.37 19.46 -18.34
N GLU A 310 26.04 19.41 -18.42
CA GLU A 310 25.10 19.66 -17.33
C GLU A 310 24.53 18.36 -16.71
N GLY A 311 24.96 17.18 -17.19
CA GLY A 311 24.56 15.86 -16.70
C GLY A 311 23.22 15.34 -17.27
N LEU A 312 22.59 16.10 -18.17
CA LEU A 312 21.27 15.80 -18.72
C LEU A 312 21.36 14.71 -19.80
N ASP A 313 20.26 13.94 -19.94
CA ASP A 313 20.19 12.81 -20.88
C ASP A 313 19.22 12.98 -22.05
N LYS A 314 18.77 14.21 -22.33
CA LYS A 314 17.77 14.53 -23.37
C LYS A 314 18.35 15.42 -24.47
N ASP A 315 17.84 15.26 -25.69
CA ASP A 315 18.25 16.10 -26.82
C ASP A 315 17.60 17.50 -26.69
N PRO A 316 18.37 18.60 -26.61
CA PRO A 316 17.80 19.95 -26.42
C PRO A 316 17.02 20.47 -27.63
N SER A 317 17.02 19.75 -28.77
CA SER A 317 16.10 20.02 -29.89
C SER A 317 14.75 19.28 -29.77
N ASN A 318 14.65 18.28 -28.89
CA ASN A 318 13.43 17.51 -28.65
C ASN A 318 13.49 16.78 -27.29
N ASN A 319 12.94 17.40 -26.24
CA ASN A 319 12.93 16.85 -24.87
C ASN A 319 12.34 15.43 -24.74
N ASN A 320 11.51 14.98 -25.70
CA ASN A 320 10.93 13.63 -25.72
C ASN A 320 11.83 12.58 -26.40
N LYS A 321 13.06 12.95 -26.79
CA LYS A 321 14.11 12.01 -27.19
C LYS A 321 15.28 12.10 -26.22
N PRO A 322 15.81 10.96 -25.72
CA PRO A 322 17.13 10.97 -25.10
C PRO A 322 18.18 11.43 -26.13
N TRP A 323 19.40 11.74 -25.69
CA TRP A 323 20.51 11.93 -26.63
C TRP A 323 20.53 10.80 -27.64
N ALA A 324 20.64 11.16 -28.94
CA ALA A 324 20.53 10.25 -30.07
C ALA A 324 21.32 8.96 -29.78
N THR A 325 20.59 7.89 -29.46
CA THR A 325 21.11 6.78 -28.68
C THR A 325 22.31 6.21 -29.43
N GLU A 326 23.49 6.31 -28.83
CA GLU A 326 24.70 5.74 -29.39
C GLU A 326 24.48 4.25 -29.51
N ILE A 327 24.27 3.82 -30.75
CA ILE A 327 24.66 2.49 -31.16
C ILE A 327 26.16 2.45 -30.92
N VAL A 328 26.59 1.64 -29.96
CA VAL A 328 27.97 1.16 -29.89
C VAL A 328 28.09 0.25 -31.10
N ASP A 329 28.61 0.79 -32.21
CA ASP A 329 28.65 0.03 -33.44
C ASP A 329 29.71 -1.06 -33.36
N SER A 330 29.64 -2.04 -34.27
CA SER A 330 30.41 -3.29 -34.19
C SER A 330 31.95 -3.13 -34.30
N SER A 331 32.47 -1.91 -34.35
CA SER A 331 33.90 -1.54 -34.25
C SER A 331 34.42 -1.39 -32.82
N ASP A 332 33.51 -1.20 -31.86
CA ASP A 332 33.84 -0.78 -30.48
C ASP A 332 33.67 -1.93 -29.47
N TRP A 333 33.22 -3.10 -29.96
CA TRP A 333 32.84 -4.26 -29.18
C TRP A 333 33.22 -5.54 -29.93
N ASP A 334 33.83 -6.50 -29.24
CA ASP A 334 33.99 -7.87 -29.75
C ASP A 334 32.79 -8.74 -29.31
N PRO A 335 31.95 -9.21 -30.25
CA PRO A 335 30.82 -10.09 -29.94
C PRO A 335 31.20 -11.44 -29.31
N GLN A 336 32.42 -11.94 -29.54
CA GLN A 336 32.85 -13.24 -29.04
C GLN A 336 33.38 -13.18 -27.60
N SER A 337 34.30 -12.27 -27.29
CA SER A 337 34.82 -12.12 -25.91
C SER A 337 33.92 -11.30 -24.99
N ARG A 338 32.99 -10.51 -25.54
CA ARG A 338 32.15 -9.53 -24.82
C ARG A 338 32.98 -8.43 -24.14
N VAL A 339 33.92 -7.86 -24.89
CA VAL A 339 34.83 -6.79 -24.44
C VAL A 339 34.61 -5.51 -25.25
N VAL A 340 34.55 -4.36 -24.56
CA VAL A 340 34.48 -3.03 -25.18
C VAL A 340 35.88 -2.46 -25.38
N HIS A 341 36.18 -1.98 -26.59
CA HIS A 341 37.40 -1.24 -26.90
C HIS A 341 37.27 0.22 -26.44
N VAL A 342 37.58 0.47 -25.16
CA VAL A 342 37.51 1.80 -24.52
C VAL A 342 38.25 2.90 -25.30
N SER A 343 39.31 2.54 -26.03
CA SER A 343 40.08 3.46 -26.89
C SER A 343 39.40 3.84 -28.21
N HIS A 344 38.40 3.09 -28.66
CA HIS A 344 37.52 3.45 -29.78
C HIS A 344 36.35 4.29 -29.26
N LEU A 345 35.68 3.80 -28.22
CA LEU A 345 34.58 4.50 -27.54
C LEU A 345 34.99 5.93 -27.11
N TYR A 346 36.18 6.11 -26.53
CA TYR A 346 36.70 7.44 -26.20
C TYR A 346 36.83 8.38 -27.41
N LYS A 347 37.30 7.86 -28.56
CA LYS A 347 37.41 8.68 -29.80
C LYS A 347 36.03 9.10 -30.27
N ASP A 348 35.07 8.18 -30.28
CA ASP A 348 33.72 8.45 -30.77
C ASP A 348 32.95 9.45 -29.91
N ILE A 349 33.06 9.33 -28.58
CA ILE A 349 32.54 10.31 -27.62
C ILE A 349 33.24 11.67 -27.80
N ASN A 350 34.58 11.69 -27.92
CA ASN A 350 35.34 12.93 -28.14
C ASN A 350 35.08 13.57 -29.52
N ASN A 351 34.69 12.81 -30.54
CA ASN A 351 34.22 13.33 -31.83
C ASN A 351 32.86 14.04 -31.69
N LYS A 352 32.01 13.59 -30.77
CA LYS A 352 30.65 14.10 -30.53
C LYS A 352 30.58 15.23 -29.49
N LYS A 353 31.68 15.53 -28.79
CA LYS A 353 31.82 16.49 -27.68
C LYS A 353 31.11 17.85 -27.84
N SER A 354 31.04 18.40 -29.06
CA SER A 354 30.38 19.67 -29.36
C SER A 354 28.86 19.59 -29.15
N ARG A 355 28.24 18.45 -29.48
CA ARG A 355 26.82 18.17 -29.19
C ARG A 355 26.55 18.03 -27.68
N LEU A 356 27.56 17.59 -26.94
CA LEU A 356 27.55 17.37 -25.50
C LEU A 356 27.98 18.60 -24.69
N LYS A 357 28.21 19.74 -25.36
CA LYS A 357 28.66 21.03 -24.79
C LYS A 357 30.05 20.99 -24.12
N PHE A 358 30.79 19.87 -24.19
CA PHE A 358 32.13 19.76 -23.63
C PHE A 358 33.15 20.60 -24.41
N LYS A 359 33.92 21.43 -23.68
CA LYS A 359 34.95 22.31 -24.23
C LYS A 359 36.32 21.62 -24.22
N GLY A 360 37.12 21.82 -25.28
CA GLY A 360 38.50 21.33 -25.39
C GLY A 360 38.62 19.91 -25.96
N GLN A 361 39.52 19.11 -25.41
CA GLN A 361 39.57 17.65 -25.59
C GLN A 361 38.88 16.99 -24.40
N LEU A 362 38.13 15.91 -24.64
CA LEU A 362 37.39 15.22 -23.60
C LEU A 362 38.33 14.68 -22.51
N THR A 363 38.17 15.11 -21.27
CA THR A 363 38.94 14.59 -20.12
C THR A 363 38.39 13.25 -19.63
N SER A 364 39.18 12.52 -18.84
CA SER A 364 38.71 11.28 -18.18
C SER A 364 37.48 11.52 -17.29
N ALA A 365 37.39 12.67 -16.63
CA ALA A 365 36.22 13.06 -15.84
C ALA A 365 34.99 13.36 -16.70
N GLN A 366 35.15 14.01 -17.87
CA GLN A 366 34.05 14.26 -18.80
C GLN A 366 33.57 12.97 -19.48
N PHE A 367 34.48 12.07 -19.83
CA PHE A 367 34.15 10.72 -20.31
C PHE A 367 33.37 9.91 -19.26
N ALA A 368 33.82 9.94 -18.00
CA ALA A 368 33.12 9.28 -16.91
C ALA A 368 31.71 9.87 -16.70
N LEU A 369 31.58 11.21 -16.70
CA LEU A 369 30.29 11.90 -16.60
C LEU A 369 29.35 11.53 -17.76
N SER A 370 29.84 11.52 -19.01
CA SER A 370 28.99 11.19 -20.16
C SER A 370 28.50 9.75 -20.11
N MET A 371 29.31 8.82 -19.57
CA MET A 371 28.98 7.39 -19.52
C MET A 371 28.26 6.92 -18.25
N VAL A 372 28.17 7.74 -17.19
CA VAL A 372 27.70 7.27 -15.88
C VAL A 372 26.23 6.88 -15.85
N GLU A 373 25.96 5.69 -15.33
CA GLU A 373 24.62 5.21 -15.00
C GLU A 373 24.25 5.46 -13.54
N GLY A 374 22.98 5.82 -13.36
CA GLY A 374 22.30 5.77 -12.07
C GLY A 374 21.79 4.35 -11.78
N VAL A 375 20.91 4.22 -10.80
CA VAL A 375 20.16 2.97 -10.63
C VAL A 375 18.95 2.98 -11.55
N GLN A 376 18.77 1.91 -12.33
CA GLN A 376 17.59 1.74 -13.16
C GLN A 376 16.30 1.74 -12.33
N LYS A 377 15.30 2.47 -12.82
CA LYS A 377 14.02 2.73 -12.15
C LYS A 377 12.88 2.26 -13.03
N VAL A 378 12.03 1.37 -12.51
CA VAL A 378 10.85 0.86 -13.22
C VAL A 378 9.62 1.59 -12.71
N ARG A 379 8.94 2.33 -13.61
CA ARG A 379 7.69 3.03 -13.31
C ARG A 379 6.47 2.16 -13.64
N PHE A 380 5.67 1.89 -12.63
CA PHE A 380 4.33 1.32 -12.77
C PHE A 380 3.30 2.46 -12.71
N VAL A 381 2.32 2.45 -13.62
CA VAL A 381 1.23 3.45 -13.66
C VAL A 381 -0.11 2.72 -13.55
N ARG A 382 -1.02 3.24 -12.72
CA ARG A 382 -2.39 2.72 -12.60
C ARG A 382 -3.15 3.03 -13.88
N THR A 383 -3.62 1.98 -14.57
CA THR A 383 -4.41 2.11 -15.79
C THR A 383 -5.78 2.73 -15.50
N GLY A 384 -6.19 3.73 -16.27
CA GLY A 384 -7.47 4.44 -16.06
C GLY A 384 -7.44 5.49 -14.94
N ALA A 385 -6.27 6.06 -14.66
CA ALA A 385 -6.07 7.22 -13.78
C ALA A 385 -5.87 8.51 -14.59
#